data_AF-X1M3G8-F1
#
_entry.id   AF-X1M3G8-F1
#
_cell.length_a   1.000
_cell.length_b   1.000
_cell.length_c   1.000
_cell.angle_alpha   90.00
_cell.angle_beta   90.00
_cell.angle_gamma   90.00
#
_symmetry.space_group_name_H-M   'P 1'
#
loop_
_entity.id
_entity.type
_entity.pdbx_description
1 polymer ?
#
loop_
_entity_poly.entity_id
_entity_poly.type
_entity_poly.pdbx_seq_one_letter_code
_entity_poly.pdbx_strand_id
1 'polypeptide(L)'
;MKKRRLVILPGVPAVTGGTSDRSAVGQHEPDPEYFGIRAKGKIAIEAKPEPLEIDLSRTAILVVDMQNAFVKKGGMLEKADRPLVGEGTIKPIQKIL
;
A
#
# COMPACT_ATOMS: atom_id res chain seq x y z
N MET A 1 11.78 -24.65 -16.57
CA MET A 1 11.94 -23.19 -16.35
C MET A 1 10.64 -22.49 -16.74
N LYS A 2 9.84 -22.03 -15.77
CA LYS A 2 8.48 -21.51 -16.01
C LYS A 2 8.56 -20.01 -16.31
N LYS A 3 8.36 -19.61 -17.57
CA LYS A 3 8.29 -18.18 -17.98
C LYS A 3 7.17 -17.49 -17.20
N ARG A 4 7.52 -16.56 -16.30
CA ARG A 4 6.55 -15.68 -15.66
C ARG A 4 6.18 -14.60 -16.67
N ARG A 5 4.94 -14.64 -17.15
CA ARG A 5 4.39 -13.64 -18.07
C ARG A 5 4.14 -12.38 -17.24
N LEU A 6 4.94 -11.34 -17.46
CA LEU A 6 4.70 -10.01 -16.92
C LEU A 6 3.43 -9.48 -17.61
N VAL A 7 2.33 -9.43 -16.87
CA VAL A 7 1.12 -8.74 -17.33
C VAL A 7 1.29 -7.28 -16.91
N ILE A 8 1.69 -6.44 -17.87
CA ILE A 8 1.67 -4.99 -17.68
C ILE A 8 0.21 -4.58 -17.90
N LEU A 9 -0.48 -4.24 -16.81
CA LEU A 9 -1.75 -3.53 -16.92
C LEU A 9 -1.45 -2.15 -17.50
N PRO A 10 -2.12 -1.72 -18.59
CA PRO A 10 -1.95 -0.38 -19.12
C PRO A 10 -2.40 0.62 -18.04
N GLY A 11 -1.51 1.53 -17.64
CA GLY A 11 -1.82 2.61 -16.68
C GLY A 11 -1.04 2.60 -15.37
N VAL A 12 -0.19 1.61 -15.09
CA VAL A 12 0.69 1.64 -13.90
C VAL A 12 2.12 1.98 -14.35
N PRO A 13 2.63 3.22 -14.17
CA PRO A 13 4.04 3.46 -14.33
C PRO A 13 4.78 2.68 -13.24
N ALA A 14 5.84 2.00 -13.65
CA ALA A 14 6.75 1.34 -12.73
C ALA A 14 7.41 2.42 -11.87
N VAL A 15 6.95 2.62 -10.64
CA VAL A 15 7.65 3.42 -9.64
C VAL A 15 8.89 2.61 -9.23
N THR A 16 10.01 2.90 -9.88
CA THR A 16 11.32 2.35 -9.53
C THR A 16 12.03 3.30 -8.58
N GLY A 17 12.24 2.84 -7.33
CA GLY A 17 13.37 3.26 -6.51
C GLY A 17 13.22 4.55 -5.72
N GLY A 18 13.56 4.47 -4.43
CA GLY A 18 13.62 5.61 -3.53
C GLY A 18 14.74 6.59 -3.90
N THR A 19 14.40 7.87 -3.78
CA THR A 19 15.35 8.97 -3.63
C THR A 19 14.94 9.74 -2.38
N SER A 20 15.90 9.97 -1.48
CA SER A 20 15.74 10.60 -0.16
C SER A 20 15.47 12.11 -0.22
N ASP A 21 14.86 12.60 -1.30
CA ASP A 21 14.63 14.01 -1.48
C ASP A 21 13.21 14.38 -1.00
N ARG A 22 13.13 14.94 0.21
CA ARG A 22 11.87 15.38 0.84
C ARG A 22 11.32 16.67 0.21
N SER A 23 12.00 17.26 -0.77
CA SER A 23 11.59 18.50 -1.42
C SER A 23 10.51 18.33 -2.50
N ALA A 24 10.19 17.08 -2.89
CA ALA A 24 9.25 16.78 -3.96
C ALA A 24 7.86 16.30 -3.46
N VAL A 25 7.40 16.75 -2.29
CA VAL A 25 5.95 16.71 -1.98
C VAL A 25 5.29 17.87 -2.72
N GLY A 26 5.36 17.83 -4.04
CA GLY A 26 4.52 18.68 -4.88
C GLY A 26 3.07 18.32 -4.63
N GLN A 27 2.20 19.33 -4.67
CA GLN A 27 0.75 19.13 -4.75
C GLN A 27 0.45 18.48 -6.11
N HIS A 28 0.72 17.18 -6.24
CA HIS A 28 0.25 16.41 -7.38
C HIS A 28 -1.23 16.14 -7.12
N GLU A 29 -2.10 16.93 -7.74
CA GLU A 29 -3.49 16.50 -7.87
C GLU A 29 -3.47 15.13 -8.55
N PRO A 30 -3.98 14.06 -7.92
CA PRO A 30 -3.86 12.72 -8.46
C PRO A 30 -4.60 12.65 -9.80
N ASP A 31 -3.91 12.13 -10.82
CA ASP A 31 -4.47 11.95 -12.16
C ASP A 31 -5.83 11.19 -12.08
N PRO A 32 -6.93 11.71 -12.67
CA PRO A 32 -8.27 11.14 -12.52
C PRO A 32 -8.38 9.67 -12.93
N GLU A 33 -7.50 9.24 -13.84
CA GLU A 33 -7.49 7.90 -14.42
C GLU A 33 -6.90 6.83 -13.48
N TYR A 34 -6.15 7.22 -12.43
CA TYR A 34 -5.67 6.28 -11.41
C TYR A 34 -6.76 5.78 -10.47
N PHE A 35 -7.89 6.48 -10.41
CA PHE A 35 -9.02 6.11 -9.57
C PHE A 35 -10.00 5.23 -10.35
N GLY A 36 -9.55 4.03 -10.71
CA GLY A 36 -10.44 2.95 -11.10
C GLY A 36 -11.56 2.76 -10.06
N ILE A 37 -12.78 2.48 -10.55
CA ILE A 37 -14.02 2.16 -9.81
C ILE A 37 -14.00 2.63 -8.33
N ARG A 38 -14.27 3.91 -8.09
CA ARG A 38 -14.54 4.37 -6.72
C ARG A 38 -15.93 3.88 -6.29
N ALA A 39 -15.97 3.00 -5.29
CA ALA A 39 -17.18 2.80 -4.51
C ALA A 39 -17.65 4.18 -3.99
N LYS A 40 -18.94 4.48 -4.16
CA LYS A 40 -19.53 5.76 -3.74
C LYS A 40 -20.41 5.54 -2.52
N GLY A 41 -20.44 6.53 -1.64
CA GLY A 41 -21.32 6.56 -0.48
C GLY A 41 -20.58 6.61 0.84
N LYS A 42 -21.34 6.94 1.88
CA LYS A 42 -20.90 6.91 3.26
C LYS A 42 -21.23 5.56 3.88
N ILE A 43 -20.29 4.98 4.60
CA ILE A 43 -20.47 3.74 5.34
C ILE A 43 -20.01 3.95 6.79
N ALA A 44 -20.81 3.48 7.74
CA ALA A 44 -20.40 3.38 9.14
C ALA A 44 -19.74 2.02 9.36
N ILE A 45 -18.51 2.03 9.88
CA ILE A 45 -17.79 0.83 10.29
C ILE A 45 -17.71 0.76 11.82
N GLU A 46 -17.78 -0.45 12.37
CA GLU A 46 -17.49 -0.68 13.78
C GLU A 46 -16.00 -0.40 14.03
N ALA A 47 -15.71 0.52 14.93
CA ALA A 47 -14.37 0.94 15.29
C ALA A 47 -14.31 1.26 16.78
N LYS A 48 -13.09 1.46 17.29
CA LYS A 48 -12.84 1.89 18.68
C LYS A 48 -12.17 3.26 18.66
N PRO A 49 -12.52 4.15 19.62
CA PRO A 49 -13.45 3.95 20.73
C PRO A 49 -14.94 3.93 20.35
N GLU A 50 -15.30 4.52 19.21
CA GLU A 50 -16.68 4.61 18.71
C GLU A 50 -16.72 4.31 17.19
N PRO A 51 -17.91 3.98 16.64
CA PRO A 51 -18.07 3.73 15.20
C PRO A 51 -17.61 4.91 14.33
N LEU A 52 -17.02 4.60 13.17
CA LEU A 52 -16.47 5.60 12.26
C LEU A 52 -17.25 5.63 10.94
N GLU A 53 -17.74 6.82 10.55
CA GLU A 53 -18.29 7.04 9.21
C GLU A 53 -17.17 7.39 8.22
N ILE A 54 -17.12 6.68 7.10
CA ILE A 54 -16.13 6.86 6.05
C ILE A 54 -16.85 7.18 4.73
N ASP A 55 -16.36 8.18 4.01
CA ASP A 55 -16.79 8.51 2.65
C ASP A 55 -15.85 7.88 1.64
N LEU A 56 -16.29 6.79 1.01
CA LEU A 56 -15.48 6.00 0.08
C LEU A 56 -15.00 6.80 -1.14
N SER A 57 -15.69 7.90 -1.47
CA SER A 57 -15.28 8.78 -2.57
C SER A 57 -14.11 9.69 -2.23
N ARG A 58 -13.79 9.87 -0.93
CA ARG A 58 -12.74 10.76 -0.42
C ARG A 58 -11.71 10.05 0.47
N THR A 59 -11.76 8.73 0.53
CA THR A 59 -10.86 7.91 1.35
C THR A 59 -9.89 7.11 0.49
N ALA A 60 -8.67 6.94 0.99
CA ALA A 60 -7.64 6.13 0.39
C ALA A 60 -7.10 5.11 1.40
N ILE A 61 -6.52 4.03 0.89
CA ILE A 61 -5.86 2.99 1.70
C ILE A 61 -4.35 3.23 1.61
N LEU A 62 -3.70 3.36 2.77
CA LEU A 62 -2.25 3.50 2.86
C LEU A 62 -1.65 2.22 3.44
N VAL A 63 -0.76 1.58 2.67
CA VAL A 63 0.01 0.43 3.13
C VAL A 63 1.44 0.88 3.45
N VAL A 64 1.80 0.87 4.72
CA VAL A 64 3.07 1.42 5.22
C VAL A 64 4.09 0.31 5.41
N ASP A 65 5.31 0.53 4.92
CA ASP A 65 6.51 -0.27 5.22
C ASP A 65 6.42 -1.79 4.99
N MET A 66 5.58 -2.25 4.06
CA MET A 66 5.48 -3.68 3.67
C MET A 66 6.62 -4.14 2.72
N GLN A 67 7.80 -3.55 2.85
CA GLN A 67 8.98 -3.93 2.07
C GLN A 67 9.69 -5.15 2.67
N ASN A 68 10.39 -5.92 1.82
CA ASN A 68 11.16 -7.10 2.24
C ASN A 68 12.19 -6.79 3.35
N ALA A 69 12.66 -5.55 3.46
CA ALA A 69 13.60 -5.14 4.49
C ALA A 69 13.07 -5.34 5.91
N PHE A 70 11.75 -5.24 6.13
CA PHE A 70 11.13 -5.41 7.45
C PHE A 70 10.55 -6.80 7.69
N VAL A 71 10.06 -7.44 6.63
CA VAL A 71 9.21 -8.65 6.78
C VAL A 71 9.96 -9.95 6.45
N LYS A 72 11.01 -9.91 5.62
CA LYS A 72 11.65 -11.12 5.10
C LYS A 72 12.88 -11.51 5.91
N LYS A 73 13.09 -12.83 6.08
CA LYS A 73 14.35 -13.38 6.56
C LYS A 73 15.55 -12.92 5.69
N GLY A 74 16.64 -12.51 6.34
CA GLY A 74 17.80 -11.86 5.76
C GLY A 74 17.59 -10.37 5.41
N GLY A 75 16.46 -9.80 5.82
CA GLY A 75 16.12 -8.38 5.69
C GLY A 75 16.91 -7.48 6.63
N MET A 76 16.63 -6.18 6.56
CA MET A 76 17.29 -5.16 7.37
C MET A 76 17.08 -5.37 8.87
N LEU A 77 15.86 -5.70 9.31
CA LEU A 77 15.58 -5.89 10.74
C LEU A 77 16.38 -7.05 11.33
N GLU A 78 16.39 -8.21 10.68
CA GLU A 78 17.18 -9.35 11.15
C GLU A 78 18.69 -9.05 11.16
N LYS A 79 19.20 -8.36 10.14
CA LYS A 79 20.62 -7.91 10.11
C LYS A 79 20.97 -6.91 11.20
N ALA A 80 19.98 -6.20 11.73
CA ALA A 80 20.12 -5.24 12.82
C ALA A 80 19.76 -5.84 14.19
N ASP A 81 19.68 -7.17 14.30
CA ASP A 81 19.27 -7.90 15.50
C ASP A 81 17.91 -7.43 16.06
N ARG A 82 17.02 -7.00 15.16
CA ARG A 82 15.63 -6.64 15.46
C ARG A 82 14.69 -7.77 15.04
N PRO A 83 13.58 -7.99 15.78
CA PRO A 83 12.59 -8.98 15.40
C PRO A 83 11.95 -8.61 14.06
N LEU A 84 11.69 -9.61 13.22
CA LEU A 84 10.84 -9.44 12.05
C LEU A 84 9.42 -9.06 12.50
N VAL A 85 8.79 -8.18 11.74
CA VAL A 85 7.43 -7.69 12.03
C VAL A 85 6.55 -7.84 10.79
N GLY A 86 5.27 -8.13 11.00
CA GLY A 86 4.25 -8.03 9.94
C GLY A 86 4.13 -9.22 8.97
N GLU A 87 4.86 -10.32 9.12
CA GLU A 87 4.70 -11.47 8.18
C GLU A 87 3.25 -12.01 8.16
N GLY A 88 2.62 -12.05 9.34
CA GLY A 88 1.22 -12.45 9.49
C GLY A 88 0.20 -11.50 8.86
N THR A 89 0.57 -10.26 8.52
CA THR A 89 -0.34 -9.24 7.97
C THR A 89 -0.37 -9.22 6.45
N ILE A 90 0.57 -9.89 5.77
CA ILE A 90 0.64 -9.94 4.29
C ILE A 90 -0.67 -10.46 3.70
N LYS A 91 -1.14 -11.65 4.15
CA LYS A 91 -2.37 -12.26 3.61
C LYS A 91 -3.62 -11.42 3.87
N PRO A 92 -3.83 -10.86 5.08
CA PRO A 92 -4.90 -9.89 5.32
C PRO A 92 -4.86 -8.67 4.40
N ILE A 93 -3.69 -8.02 4.24
CA ILE A 93 -3.55 -6.82 3.41
C ILE A 93 -3.82 -7.16 1.93
N GLN A 94 -3.38 -8.32 1.46
CA GLN A 94 -3.63 -8.79 0.09
C GLN A 94 -5.13 -8.99 -0.23
N LYS A 95 -6.01 -9.18 0.77
CA LYS A 95 -7.46 -9.29 0.50
C LYS A 95 -8.11 -7.95 0.20
N ILE A 96 -7.41 -6.85 0.45
CA ILE A 96 -7.93 -5.48 0.39
C ILE A 96 -7.47 -4.78 -0.91
N LEU A 97 -6.30 -5.16 -1.43
CA LEU A 97 -5.72 -4.65 -2.68
C LEU A 97 -5.98 -5.61 -3.85
#